data_AF-A0A9X7N6M7-F1
#
_entry.id   AF-A0A9X7N6M7-F1
#
_cell.length_a   1.000
_cell.length_b   1.000
_cell.length_c   1.000
_cell.angle_alpha   90.00
_cell.angle_beta   90.00
_cell.angle_gamma   90.00
#
_symmetry.space_group_name_H-M   'P 1'
#
loop_
_entity.id
_entity.type
_entity.pdbx_description
1 polymer ?
#
loop_
_entity_poly.entity_id
_entity_poly.type
_entity_poly.pdbx_seq_one_letter_code
_entity_poly.pdbx_strand_id
1 'polypeptide(L)'
;MEALQRLLPVAQRDTGQSRIVGRFLLSLYNGNAFPFCLTDLRGLDTQLWEDCLALLRLDRRPEVEIHQYVQDGEHVWSDLKQAWA
;
A
#
# COMPACT_ATOMS: atom_id res chain seq x y z
N MET A 1 -6.71 -7.50 7.27
CA MET A 1 -7.54 -6.29 7.07
C MET A 1 -7.12 -5.12 7.95
N GLU A 2 -6.89 -5.29 9.25
CA GLU A 2 -6.53 -4.16 10.13
C GLU A 2 -5.30 -3.35 9.66
N ALA A 3 -4.26 -4.04 9.17
CA ALA A 3 -3.08 -3.38 8.62
C ALA A 3 -3.43 -2.48 7.42
N LEU A 4 -4.26 -2.96 6.49
CA LEU A 4 -4.73 -2.15 5.35
C LEU A 4 -5.53 -0.92 5.82
N GLN A 5 -6.40 -1.08 6.82
CA GLN A 5 -7.18 0.02 7.37
C GLN A 5 -6.30 1.10 8.03
N ARG A 6 -5.14 0.72 8.58
CA ARG A 6 -4.16 1.68 9.15
C ARG A 6 -3.27 2.31 8.08
N LEU A 7 -2.84 1.55 7.09
CA LEU A 7 -1.95 2.02 6.02
C LEU A 7 -2.65 2.95 5.03
N LEU A 8 -3.91 2.69 4.70
CA LEU A 8 -4.61 3.43 3.65
C LEU A 8 -4.72 4.95 3.94
N PRO A 9 -5.13 5.40 5.15
CA PRO A 9 -5.14 6.82 5.47
C PRO A 9 -3.76 7.47 5.47
N VAL A 10 -2.69 6.69 5.66
CA VAL A 10 -1.31 7.19 5.59
C VAL A 10 -0.87 7.38 4.14
N ALA A 11 -1.22 6.44 3.26
CA ALA A 11 -0.93 6.49 1.83
C ALA A 11 -1.56 7.71 1.11
N GLN A 12 -2.66 8.24 1.65
CA GLN A 12 -3.42 9.36 1.10
C GLN A 12 -2.95 10.74 1.59
N ARG A 13 -1.91 10.81 2.43
CA ARG A 13 -1.33 12.08 2.91
C ARG A 13 -0.11 12.48 2.07
N ASP A 14 0.41 13.68 2.29
CA ASP A 14 1.57 14.21 1.58
C ASP A 14 2.85 14.21 2.45
N THR A 15 3.40 13.02 2.70
CA THR A 15 4.65 12.85 3.46
C THR A 15 5.58 11.84 2.80
N GLY A 16 6.86 11.83 3.20
CA GLY A 16 7.81 10.81 2.73
C GLY A 16 7.36 9.38 3.03
N GLN A 17 6.78 9.15 4.21
CA GLN A 17 6.22 7.84 4.59
C GLN A 17 4.97 7.51 3.77
N SER A 18 4.11 8.49 3.50
CA SER A 18 2.93 8.34 2.65
C SER A 18 3.28 7.85 1.26
N ARG A 19 4.32 8.42 0.65
CA ARG A 19 4.84 7.96 -0.64
C ARG A 19 5.29 6.50 -0.59
N ILE A 20 6.03 6.10 0.45
CA ILE A 20 6.50 4.71 0.60
C ILE A 20 5.31 3.76 0.73
N VAL A 21 4.35 4.06 1.61
CA VAL A 21 3.15 3.23 1.82
C VAL A 21 2.29 3.18 0.56
N GLY A 22 2.07 4.31 -0.12
CA GLY A 22 1.29 4.39 -1.36
C GLY A 22 1.90 3.54 -2.47
N ARG A 23 3.21 3.65 -2.71
CA ARG A 23 3.92 2.81 -3.70
C ARG A 23 3.91 1.33 -3.32
N PHE A 24 4.01 1.01 -2.04
CA PHE A 24 3.85 -0.38 -1.57
C PHE A 24 2.46 -0.93 -1.91
N LEU A 25 1.38 -0.19 -1.60
CA LEU A 25 0.01 -0.61 -1.91
C LEU A 25 -0.24 -0.76 -3.43
N LEU A 26 0.30 0.14 -4.25
CA LEU A 26 0.26 0.03 -5.71
C LEU A 26 1.00 -1.22 -6.20
N SER A 27 2.12 -1.58 -5.59
CA SER A 27 2.88 -2.77 -5.96
C SER A 27 2.15 -4.08 -5.63
N LEU A 28 1.34 -4.11 -4.55
CA LEU A 28 0.47 -5.25 -4.25
C LEU A 28 -0.66 -5.37 -5.27
N TYR A 29 -1.19 -4.24 -5.75
CA TYR A 29 -2.20 -4.22 -6.81
C TYR A 29 -1.67 -4.68 -8.16
N ASN A 30 -0.50 -4.18 -8.58
CA ASN A 30 0.15 -4.61 -9.81
C ASN A 30 1.66 -4.34 -9.76
N GLY A 31 2.43 -5.33 -9.29
CA GLY A 31 3.88 -5.20 -9.15
C GLY A 31 4.65 -5.03 -10.47
N ASN A 32 4.06 -5.43 -11.60
CA ASN A 32 4.66 -5.22 -12.93
C ASN A 32 4.53 -3.76 -13.38
N ALA A 33 3.38 -3.14 -13.12
CA ALA A 33 3.13 -1.73 -13.44
C ALA A 33 3.78 -0.79 -12.42
N PHE A 34 3.82 -1.19 -11.15
CA PHE A 34 4.28 -0.36 -10.03
C PHE A 34 5.38 -1.09 -9.24
N PRO A 35 6.62 -1.17 -9.77
CA PRO A 35 7.71 -1.82 -9.06
C PRO A 35 8.06 -1.06 -7.78
N PHE A 36 8.32 -1.81 -6.72
CA PHE A 36 8.64 -1.28 -5.38
C PHE A 36 10.03 -1.74 -4.91
N CYS A 37 10.83 -0.80 -4.42
CA CYS A 37 12.16 -1.09 -3.89
C CYS A 37 12.06 -1.47 -2.40
N LEU A 38 12.42 -2.69 -2.04
CA LEU A 38 12.31 -3.17 -0.64
C LEU A 38 13.10 -2.34 0.37
N THR A 39 14.16 -1.64 -0.05
CA THR A 39 14.91 -0.76 0.85
C THR A 39 14.15 0.49 1.24
N ASP A 40 13.11 0.88 0.49
CA ASP A 40 12.26 2.04 0.81
C ASP A 40 11.54 1.82 2.15
N LEU A 41 11.26 0.57 2.54
CA LEU A 41 10.65 0.22 3.82
C LEU A 41 11.48 0.69 5.03
N ARG A 42 12.79 0.93 4.87
CA ARG A 42 13.67 1.45 5.95
C ARG A 42 13.33 2.89 6.35
N GLY A 43 12.58 3.62 5.52
CA GLY A 43 12.13 4.97 5.79
C GLY A 43 10.80 5.06 6.56
N LEU A 44 10.24 3.92 6.97
CA LEU A 44 8.98 3.86 7.73
C LEU A 44 9.24 3.80 9.23
N ASP A 45 8.35 4.44 9.99
CA ASP A 45 8.19 4.20 11.42
C ASP A 45 7.85 2.73 11.67
N THR A 46 8.28 2.19 12.82
CA THR A 46 8.17 0.77 13.16
C THR A 46 6.77 0.22 12.95
N GLN A 47 5.73 0.96 13.37
CA GLN A 47 4.34 0.50 13.23
C GLN A 47 3.90 0.36 11.77
N LEU A 48 4.30 1.29 10.90
CA LEU A 48 3.96 1.23 9.47
C LEU A 48 4.73 0.12 8.76
N TRP A 49 5.98 -0.11 9.15
CA TRP A 49 6.77 -1.23 8.66
C TRP A 49 6.12 -2.58 9.00
N GLU A 50 5.73 -2.77 10.26
CA GLU A 50 5.03 -3.99 10.71
C GLU A 50 3.71 -4.19 9.96
N ASP A 51 2.93 -3.12 9.78
CA ASP A 51 1.68 -3.18 9.03
C ASP A 51 1.91 -3.54 7.55
N CYS A 52 2.96 -3.03 6.91
CA CYS A 52 3.34 -3.43 5.54
C CYS A 52 3.65 -4.93 5.46
N LEU A 53 4.40 -5.48 6.40
CA LEU A 53 4.72 -6.92 6.41
C LEU A 53 3.50 -7.79 6.73
N ALA A 54 2.64 -7.35 7.66
CA ALA A 54 1.40 -8.02 7.97
C ALA A 54 0.48 -8.08 6.74
N LEU A 55 0.41 -6.98 5.96
CA LEU A 55 -0.38 -6.93 4.74
C LEU A 55 0.24 -7.79 3.63
N LEU A 56 1.56 -7.75 3.44
CA LEU A 56 2.25 -8.63 2.49
C LEU A 56 2.03 -10.12 2.81
N ARG A 57 2.02 -10.47 4.11
CA ARG A 57 1.74 -11.84 4.54
C ARG A 57 0.30 -12.26 4.22
N LEU A 58 -0.66 -11.35 4.39
CA LEU A 58 -2.06 -11.57 4.01
C LEU A 58 -2.18 -11.80 2.49
N ASP A 59 -1.49 -10.98 1.71
CA ASP A 59 -1.56 -10.96 0.24
C ASP A 59 -0.74 -12.06 -0.45
N ARG A 60 -0.08 -12.95 0.30
CA ARG A 60 0.75 -14.04 -0.26
C ARG A 60 -0.02 -14.97 -1.21
N ARG A 61 -1.32 -15.13 -0.98
CA ARG A 61 -2.23 -15.95 -1.80
C ARG A 61 -3.58 -15.22 -1.87
N PRO A 62 -3.69 -14.20 -2.74
CA PRO A 62 -4.87 -13.36 -2.76
C PRO A 62 -6.07 -14.16 -3.29
N GLU A 63 -7.18 -14.12 -2.56
CA GLU A 63 -8.49 -14.60 -3.05
C GLU A 63 -9.20 -13.51 -3.88
N VAL A 64 -8.93 -12.25 -3.55
CA VAL A 64 -9.42 -11.03 -4.21
C VAL A 64 -8.30 -9.99 -4.24
N GLU A 65 -8.38 -9.04 -5.16
CA GLU A 65 -7.36 -7.99 -5.29
C GLU A 65 -7.39 -7.02 -4.10
N ILE A 66 -6.24 -6.43 -3.75
CA ILE A 66 -6.09 -5.61 -2.54
C ILE A 66 -7.09 -4.43 -2.48
N HIS A 67 -7.40 -3.81 -3.62
CA HIS A 67 -8.32 -2.69 -3.70
C HIS A 67 -9.78 -3.12 -3.44
N GLN A 68 -10.12 -4.40 -3.64
CA GLN A 68 -11.48 -4.93 -3.45
C GLN A 68 -11.86 -5.09 -1.98
N TYR A 69 -10.90 -5.02 -1.06
CA TYR A 69 -11.17 -4.94 0.39
C TYR A 69 -11.58 -3.54 0.86
N VAL A 70 -11.54 -2.54 -0.03
CA VAL A 70 -11.79 -1.13 0.29
C VAL A 70 -13.06 -0.67 -0.40
N GLN A 71 -13.94 0.01 0.35
CA GLN A 71 -15.10 0.67 -0.23
C GLN A 71 -14.62 1.76 -1.21
N ASP A 72 -15.16 1.75 -2.43
CA ASP A 72 -14.73 2.65 -3.53
C ASP A 72 -13.24 2.45 -3.91
N GLY A 73 -12.74 1.23 -3.77
CA GLY A 73 -11.32 0.89 -3.96
C GLY A 73 -10.74 1.26 -5.32
N GLU A 74 -11.54 1.21 -6.40
CA GLU A 74 -11.12 1.62 -7.74
C GLU A 74 -10.73 3.11 -7.81
N HIS A 75 -11.59 3.97 -7.25
CA HIS A 75 -11.33 5.40 -7.19
C HIS A 75 -10.16 5.71 -6.25
N VAL A 76 -10.12 5.07 -5.08
CA VAL A 76 -9.01 5.20 -4.15
C VAL A 76 -7.67 4.81 -4.78
N TRP A 77 -7.61 3.70 -5.52
CA TRP A 77 -6.38 3.30 -6.22
C TRP A 77 -6.07 4.22 -7.40
N SER A 78 -7.08 4.81 -8.05
CA SER A 78 -6.88 5.86 -9.06
C SER A 78 -6.14 7.06 -8.47
N ASP A 79 -6.56 7.53 -7.30
CA ASP A 79 -5.92 8.65 -6.61
C ASP A 79 -4.49 8.31 -6.19
N LEU A 80 -4.25 7.10 -5.67
CA LEU A 80 -2.90 6.64 -5.33
C LEU A 80 -1.99 6.56 -6.56
N LYS A 81 -2.51 6.10 -7.71
CA LYS A 81 -1.77 6.11 -8.98
C LYS A 81 -1.40 7.54 -9.37
N GLN A 82 -2.34 8.49 -9.29
CA GLN A 82 -2.07 9.89 -9.61
C GLN A 82 -1.03 10.52 -8.69
N ALA A 83 -1.02 10.14 -7.40
CA ALA A 83 -0.08 10.69 -6.43
C ALA A 83 1.33 10.08 -6.55
N TRP A 84 1.46 8.78 -6.84
CA TRP A 84 2.69 8.03 -6.57
C TRP A 84 3.25 7.17 -7.72
N ALA A 85 2.56 7.05 -8.85
CA ALA A 85 3.01 6.28 -10.02
C ALA A 85 4.04 7.02 -10.87
#